data_AF-A0A974D7L3-F1
#
_entry.id   AF-A0A974D7L3-F1
#
_cell.length_a   1.000
_cell.length_b   1.000
_cell.length_c   1.000
_cell.angle_alpha   90.00
_cell.angle_beta   90.00
_cell.angle_gamma   90.00
#
_symmetry.space_group_name_H-M   'P 1'
#
loop_
_entity.id
_entity.type
_entity.pdbx_description
1 polymer ?
#
loop_
_entity_poly.entity_id
_entity_poly.type
_entity_poly.pdbx_seq_one_letter_code
_entity_poly.pdbx_strand_id
1 'polypeptide(L)'
;MDSFYRPYSSSLQRNGLFLPPHNALADVLTSPWSHSMQKKQKHTNYSVPLSKPNANPSQQKKSNEAELPADLVVAHQEQAENSHIRSELNLHQDIGRNLLSDADIDVMTKAEIADRMVTLKLKLASETSDLRIMRDRVQQLQNELVRNDREKGFILLQKAHQQQQAVLNQYHQRLDRSKTLQNRARKQEKVIEKMEKLLDRKLKDEKRNRAEGGERGGRQDTLQEDVHAALLLEKSLLREELDGIRVQTIIQEPCILETFSDSEKFSLMSKLEKSQARVQSLERERKLLVAWGRGKQQFKTQHSEQEMGFTHINTPIFHHVPI
;
A
#
# COMPACT_ATOMS: atom_id res chain seq x y z
N MET A 1 -25.02 -65.15 24.21
CA MET A 1 -24.95 -63.71 24.55
C MET A 1 -23.79 -63.57 25.52
N ASP A 2 -22.56 -63.57 24.99
CA ASP A 2 -21.36 -63.49 25.82
C ASP A 2 -20.61 -62.21 25.45
N SER A 3 -20.66 -61.24 26.34
CA SER A 3 -19.90 -60.00 26.28
C SER A 3 -18.55 -60.19 26.96
N PHE A 4 -17.48 -60.28 26.17
CA PHE A 4 -16.12 -60.18 26.68
C PHE A 4 -15.65 -58.71 26.65
N TYR A 5 -15.50 -58.16 27.85
CA TYR A 5 -14.78 -56.93 28.14
C TYR A 5 -13.28 -57.20 28.06
N ARG A 6 -12.51 -56.38 27.34
CA ARG A 6 -11.03 -56.40 27.38
C ARG A 6 -10.49 -54.96 27.48
N PRO A 7 -9.67 -54.64 28.48
CA PRO A 7 -9.07 -53.32 28.62
C PRO A 7 -7.76 -53.25 27.83
N TYR A 8 -7.51 -52.11 27.16
CA TYR A 8 -6.18 -51.77 26.64
C TYR A 8 -5.54 -50.72 27.54
N SER A 9 -4.49 -51.15 28.24
CA SER A 9 -3.43 -50.31 28.77
C SER A 9 -2.52 -49.86 27.63
N SER A 10 -2.23 -48.56 27.54
CA SER A 10 -1.13 -48.05 26.72
C SER A 10 -0.39 -46.94 27.47
N SER A 11 0.79 -47.31 27.94
CA SER A 11 1.86 -46.44 28.42
C SER A 11 2.30 -45.46 27.33
N LEU A 12 2.10 -44.16 27.53
CA LEU A 12 2.75 -43.12 26.74
C LEU A 12 4.12 -42.79 27.36
N GLN A 13 5.15 -43.39 26.77
CA GLN A 13 6.54 -42.97 26.97
C GLN A 13 6.73 -41.55 26.44
N ARG A 14 7.35 -40.70 27.27
CA ARG A 14 7.92 -39.40 26.91
C ARG A 14 8.94 -39.60 25.79
N ASN A 15 8.77 -38.89 24.68
CA ASN A 15 9.88 -38.55 23.79
C ASN A 15 9.84 -37.04 23.54
N GLY A 16 10.92 -36.37 23.92
CA GLY A 16 11.05 -34.92 24.00
C GLY A 16 11.07 -34.25 22.63
N LEU A 17 10.15 -33.30 22.45
CA LEU A 17 10.20 -32.31 21.39
C LEU A 17 11.21 -31.23 21.80
N PHE A 18 12.40 -31.26 21.20
CA PHE A 18 13.35 -30.14 21.26
C PHE A 18 12.75 -28.96 20.47
N LEU A 19 12.30 -27.94 21.19
CA LEU A 19 11.96 -26.64 20.62
C LEU A 19 13.25 -25.89 20.25
N PRO A 20 13.30 -25.19 19.10
CA PRO A 20 14.47 -24.40 18.72
C PRO A 20 14.64 -23.20 19.69
N PRO A 21 15.89 -22.77 19.95
CA PRO A 21 16.17 -21.71 20.91
C PRO A 21 15.61 -20.36 20.42
N HIS A 22 15.22 -19.52 21.40
CA HIS A 22 14.50 -18.24 21.25
C HIS A 22 15.16 -17.16 20.36
N ASN A 23 16.28 -17.45 19.70
CA ASN A 23 17.02 -16.50 18.87
C ASN A 23 17.12 -16.88 17.39
N ALA A 24 16.51 -18.00 16.95
CA ALA A 24 16.59 -18.43 15.54
C ALA A 24 15.87 -17.48 14.55
N LEU A 25 15.01 -16.58 15.05
CA LEU A 25 14.32 -15.56 14.25
C LEU A 25 15.04 -14.21 14.18
N ALA A 26 16.09 -14.00 14.99
CA ALA A 26 16.84 -12.75 15.00
C ALA A 26 17.77 -12.59 13.78
N ASP A 27 18.26 -13.71 13.23
CA ASP A 27 19.21 -13.68 12.10
C ASP A 27 18.55 -13.49 10.73
N VAL A 28 17.21 -13.61 10.65
CA VAL A 28 16.45 -13.47 9.38
C VAL A 28 15.96 -12.04 9.15
N LEU A 29 16.05 -11.17 10.17
CA LEU A 29 15.65 -9.76 10.07
C LEU A 29 16.88 -8.86 10.08
N THR A 30 17.54 -8.74 8.94
CA THR A 30 18.46 -7.61 8.70
C THR A 30 17.64 -6.32 8.68
N SER A 31 17.56 -5.63 9.83
CA SER A 31 16.92 -4.31 9.95
C SER A 31 17.64 -3.26 9.09
N PRO A 32 16.95 -2.50 8.22
CA PRO A 32 17.57 -1.43 7.43
C PRO A 32 17.98 -0.18 8.23
N TRP A 33 17.82 -0.18 9.57
CA TRP A 33 17.89 1.02 10.41
C TRP A 33 19.16 1.10 11.28
N SER A 34 20.08 0.13 11.18
CA SER A 34 21.28 0.07 12.03
C SER A 34 22.34 1.14 11.73
N HIS A 35 22.24 1.87 10.61
CA HIS A 35 23.25 2.87 10.24
C HIS A 35 22.94 4.31 10.68
N SER A 36 21.75 4.60 11.20
CA SER A 36 21.35 5.98 11.53
C SER A 36 21.74 6.44 12.94
N MET A 37 21.97 5.51 13.88
CA MET A 37 22.20 5.83 15.30
C MET A 37 23.67 5.83 15.76
N GLN A 38 24.65 5.86 14.85
CA GLN A 38 26.09 5.83 15.20
C GLN A 38 26.81 7.20 15.10
N LYS A 39 26.08 8.31 15.02
CA LYS A 39 26.67 9.65 15.17
C LYS A 39 25.97 10.44 16.27
N LYS A 40 26.36 10.17 17.52
CA LYS A 40 26.54 11.12 18.63
C LYS A 40 26.72 10.36 19.94
N GLN A 41 27.89 9.79 20.14
CA GLN A 41 28.42 9.58 21.49
C GLN A 41 29.68 10.44 21.62
N LYS A 42 29.49 11.69 22.06
CA LYS A 42 30.56 12.47 22.69
C LYS A 42 30.40 12.27 24.18
N HIS A 43 31.43 11.66 24.77
CA HIS A 43 31.64 11.52 26.20
C HIS A 43 31.36 12.83 26.94
N THR A 44 30.58 12.75 28.02
CA THR A 44 30.70 13.68 29.15
C THR A 44 30.48 12.88 30.43
N ASN A 45 31.59 12.54 31.07
CA ASN A 45 31.63 12.13 32.48
C ASN A 45 31.30 13.36 33.32
N TYR A 46 30.27 13.32 34.17
CA TYR A 46 30.26 14.15 35.38
C TYR A 46 29.59 13.43 36.54
N SER A 47 30.39 13.30 37.60
CA SER A 47 30.06 12.81 38.92
C SER A 47 29.00 13.68 39.59
N VAL A 48 28.09 13.04 40.31
CA VAL A 48 27.12 13.66 41.22
C VAL A 48 27.81 14.04 42.52
N PRO A 49 27.52 15.24 43.08
CA PRO A 49 27.43 15.37 44.52
C PRO A 49 26.03 15.78 44.97
N LEU A 50 25.59 15.09 46.01
CA LEU A 50 24.39 15.24 46.81
C LEU A 50 24.37 16.60 47.54
N SER A 51 23.28 17.36 47.48
CA SER A 51 22.92 18.37 48.49
C SER A 51 21.42 18.67 48.48
N LYS A 52 20.89 18.82 49.70
CA LYS A 52 19.49 18.92 50.14
C LYS A 52 18.84 20.30 49.90
N PRO A 53 17.52 20.47 50.13
CA PRO A 53 16.68 21.43 49.42
C PRO A 53 16.49 22.75 50.16
N ASN A 54 16.19 23.82 49.43
CA ASN A 54 15.59 25.03 50.00
C ASN A 54 14.56 25.65 49.04
N ALA A 55 13.47 26.14 49.61
CA ALA A 55 12.28 26.67 48.99
C ALA A 55 12.45 28.13 48.54
N ASN A 56 11.97 28.50 47.35
CA ASN A 56 10.66 29.14 47.15
C ASN A 56 10.45 29.54 45.67
N PRO A 57 9.19 29.71 45.23
CA PRO A 57 8.79 29.71 43.83
C PRO A 57 8.71 31.14 43.27
N SER A 58 9.01 31.29 41.98
CA SER A 58 8.27 32.16 41.06
C SER A 58 8.90 32.11 39.67
N GLN A 59 8.02 32.31 38.68
CA GLN A 59 8.28 32.62 37.28
C GLN A 59 8.35 31.45 36.30
N GLN A 60 7.17 31.18 35.72
CA GLN A 60 6.96 31.31 34.28
C GLN A 60 7.65 30.23 33.42
N LYS A 61 7.03 29.04 33.38
CA LYS A 61 7.19 28.12 32.26
C LYS A 61 5.87 28.06 31.49
N LYS A 62 5.93 28.65 30.30
CA LYS A 62 4.99 28.42 29.21
C LYS A 62 4.79 26.91 29.08
N SER A 63 3.54 26.49 29.16
CA SER A 63 3.09 25.14 28.87
C SER A 63 3.41 24.82 27.41
N ASN A 64 4.60 24.33 27.17
CA ASN A 64 4.91 23.57 25.97
C ASN A 64 4.46 22.15 26.28
N GLU A 65 3.18 21.88 26.01
CA GLU A 65 2.63 20.55 25.88
C GLU A 65 3.27 19.95 24.62
N ALA A 66 4.50 19.45 24.80
CA ALA A 66 5.11 18.56 23.84
C ALA A 66 4.34 17.24 23.98
N GLU A 67 3.31 17.07 23.16
CA GLU A 67 2.75 15.76 22.85
C GLU A 67 3.93 14.83 22.55
N LEU A 68 4.23 13.95 23.51
CA LEU A 68 5.16 12.87 23.29
C LEU A 68 4.61 12.04 22.13
N PRO A 69 5.44 11.69 21.13
CA PRO A 69 4.98 10.95 19.96
C PRO A 69 4.27 9.68 20.41
N ALA A 70 3.07 9.44 19.87
CA ALA A 70 2.17 8.36 20.28
C ALA A 70 2.88 6.99 20.35
N ASP A 71 3.87 6.75 19.49
CA ASP A 71 4.68 5.52 19.50
C ASP A 71 5.49 5.33 20.79
N LEU A 72 6.00 6.40 21.42
CA LEU A 72 6.75 6.31 22.67
C LEU A 72 5.81 6.09 23.87
N VAL A 73 4.60 6.65 23.81
CA VAL A 73 3.55 6.44 24.83
C VAL A 73 3.05 5.00 24.79
N VAL A 74 2.82 4.44 23.60
CA VAL A 74 2.44 3.04 23.41
C VAL A 74 3.56 2.11 23.87
N ALA A 75 4.83 2.38 23.53
CA ALA A 75 5.95 1.57 23.98
C ALA A 75 6.13 1.57 25.51
N HIS A 76 5.96 2.73 26.17
CA HIS A 76 6.00 2.80 27.63
C HIS A 76 4.82 2.07 28.28
N GLN A 77 3.64 2.10 27.67
CA GLN A 77 2.46 1.37 28.12
C GLN A 77 2.67 -0.15 28.00
N GLU A 78 3.13 -0.64 26.85
CA GLU A 78 3.42 -2.06 26.64
C GLU A 78 4.53 -2.59 27.55
N GLN A 79 5.53 -1.75 27.88
CA GLN A 79 6.59 -2.11 28.81
C GLN A 79 6.10 -2.15 30.27
N ALA A 80 5.21 -1.23 30.66
CA ALA A 80 4.57 -1.26 31.97
C ALA A 80 3.69 -2.51 32.13
N GLU A 81 2.88 -2.83 31.11
CA GLU A 81 2.05 -4.04 31.08
C GLU A 81 2.89 -5.32 31.13
N ASN A 82 4.00 -5.39 30.39
CA ASN A 82 4.92 -6.54 30.47
C ASN A 82 5.57 -6.69 31.85
N SER A 83 5.94 -5.58 32.49
CA SER A 83 6.50 -5.61 33.85
C SER A 83 5.46 -6.09 34.87
N HIS A 84 4.19 -5.70 34.68
CA HIS A 84 3.07 -6.12 35.50
C HIS A 84 2.78 -7.62 35.34
N ILE A 85 2.66 -8.11 34.10
CA ILE A 85 2.45 -9.54 33.82
C ILE A 85 3.56 -10.41 34.40
N ARG A 86 4.82 -9.95 34.34
CA ARG A 86 5.96 -10.66 34.96
C ARG A 86 5.88 -10.69 36.48
N SER A 87 5.47 -9.59 37.10
CA SER A 87 5.26 -9.52 38.55
C SER A 87 4.12 -10.43 39.00
N GLU A 88 3.01 -10.44 38.27
CA GLU A 88 1.89 -11.34 38.53
C GLU A 88 2.30 -12.80 38.37
N LEU A 89 2.98 -13.15 37.27
CA LEU A 89 3.47 -14.51 37.04
C LEU A 89 4.38 -15.01 38.17
N ASN A 90 5.27 -14.15 38.67
CA ASN A 90 6.13 -14.49 39.80
C ASN A 90 5.31 -14.74 41.09
N LEU A 91 4.33 -13.89 41.38
CA LEU A 91 3.39 -14.08 42.49
C LEU A 91 2.59 -15.39 42.35
N HIS A 92 2.14 -15.73 41.14
CA HIS A 92 1.45 -17.00 40.87
C HIS A 92 2.36 -18.21 41.11
N GLN A 93 3.64 -18.14 40.72
CA GLN A 93 4.62 -19.19 40.95
C GLN A 93 4.97 -19.37 42.43
N ASP A 94 5.17 -18.28 43.16
CA ASP A 94 5.52 -18.30 44.59
C ASP A 94 4.38 -18.88 45.44
N ILE A 95 3.13 -18.49 45.15
CA ILE A 95 1.95 -19.06 45.83
C ILE A 95 1.76 -20.53 45.46
N GLY A 96 1.96 -20.90 44.18
CA GLY A 96 1.87 -22.29 43.75
C GLY A 96 2.88 -23.20 44.47
N ARG A 97 4.11 -22.70 44.69
CA ARG A 97 5.13 -23.41 45.47
C ARG A 97 4.80 -23.49 46.96
N ASN A 98 4.33 -22.40 47.56
CA ASN A 98 4.08 -22.34 49.01
C ASN A 98 2.79 -23.06 49.45
N LEU A 99 1.80 -23.16 48.56
CA LEU A 99 0.47 -23.69 48.90
C LEU A 99 0.31 -25.18 48.52
N LEU A 100 1.07 -25.66 47.53
CA LEU A 100 0.97 -27.01 46.96
C LEU A 100 2.21 -27.90 47.24
N SER A 101 3.15 -27.45 48.08
CA SER A 101 4.26 -28.31 48.54
C SER A 101 3.70 -29.43 49.43
N ASP A 102 3.75 -30.67 48.93
CA ASP A 102 3.25 -31.87 49.62
C ASP A 102 3.95 -32.12 50.97
N ALA A 103 5.19 -31.66 51.14
CA ALA A 103 5.98 -31.88 52.35
C ALA A 103 5.39 -31.20 53.60
N ASP A 104 4.59 -30.14 53.42
CA ASP A 104 4.01 -29.40 54.54
C ASP A 104 2.63 -29.96 54.95
N ILE A 105 1.94 -30.68 54.06
CA ILE A 105 0.54 -31.08 54.27
C ILE A 105 0.40 -32.08 55.43
N ASP A 106 1.37 -32.99 55.59
CA ASP A 106 1.39 -34.00 56.65
C ASP A 106 1.77 -33.42 58.04
N VAL A 107 2.44 -32.27 58.08
CA VAL A 107 2.88 -31.58 59.32
C VAL A 107 1.90 -30.49 59.74
N MET A 108 1.08 -30.00 58.81
CA MET A 108 0.13 -28.92 59.05
C MET A 108 -1.02 -29.30 59.98
N THR A 109 -1.41 -28.31 60.77
CA THR A 109 -2.63 -28.38 61.58
C THR A 109 -3.88 -28.20 60.70
N LYS A 110 -5.02 -28.71 61.20
CA LYS A 110 -6.32 -28.60 60.53
C LYS A 110 -6.72 -27.14 60.23
N ALA A 111 -6.30 -26.19 61.06
CA ALA A 111 -6.56 -24.76 60.86
C ALA A 111 -5.78 -24.22 59.66
N GLU A 112 -4.48 -24.55 59.56
CA GLU A 112 -3.64 -24.11 58.45
C GLU A 112 -4.11 -24.70 57.11
N ILE A 113 -4.61 -25.96 57.10
CA ILE A 113 -5.21 -26.57 55.89
C ILE A 113 -6.48 -25.83 55.48
N ALA A 114 -7.31 -25.41 56.44
CA ALA A 114 -8.51 -24.63 56.16
C ALA A 114 -8.17 -23.25 55.56
N ASP A 115 -7.16 -22.58 56.09
CA ASP A 115 -6.68 -21.29 55.56
C ASP A 115 -6.11 -21.42 54.13
N ARG A 116 -5.36 -22.49 53.84
CA ARG A 116 -4.91 -22.79 52.47
C ARG A 116 -6.10 -23.01 51.52
N MET A 117 -7.12 -23.74 51.96
CA MET A 117 -8.33 -23.95 51.16
C MET A 117 -9.10 -22.66 50.90
N VAL A 118 -9.19 -21.76 51.88
CA VAL A 118 -9.81 -20.42 51.71
C VAL A 118 -8.99 -19.57 50.72
N THR A 119 -7.67 -19.61 50.82
CA THR A 119 -6.76 -18.89 49.90
C THR A 119 -6.90 -19.38 48.45
N LEU A 120 -6.95 -20.70 48.24
CA LEU A 120 -7.23 -21.29 46.92
C LEU A 120 -8.59 -20.87 46.36
N LYS A 121 -9.64 -20.88 47.19
CA LYS A 121 -10.98 -20.44 46.78
C LYS A 121 -11.00 -18.97 46.36
N LEU A 122 -10.32 -18.10 47.11
CA LEU A 122 -10.21 -16.68 46.77
C LEU A 122 -9.48 -16.48 45.44
N LYS A 123 -8.38 -17.21 45.21
CA LYS A 123 -7.62 -17.14 43.95
C LYS A 123 -8.41 -17.67 42.76
N LEU A 124 -9.13 -18.78 42.92
CA LEU A 124 -10.03 -19.26 41.87
C LEU A 124 -11.11 -18.23 41.55
N ALA A 125 -11.64 -17.52 42.56
CA ALA A 125 -12.61 -16.46 42.34
C ALA A 125 -12.01 -15.26 41.60
N SER A 126 -10.78 -14.83 41.93
CA SER A 126 -10.08 -13.75 41.24
C SER A 126 -9.71 -14.13 39.80
N GLU A 127 -9.15 -15.32 39.59
CA GLU A 127 -8.85 -15.84 38.23
C GLU A 127 -10.13 -15.96 37.40
N THR A 128 -11.26 -16.35 38.01
CA THR A 128 -12.56 -16.37 37.32
C THR A 128 -13.04 -14.97 36.93
N SER A 129 -12.83 -13.95 37.76
CA SER A 129 -13.15 -12.56 37.39
C SER A 129 -12.23 -12.02 36.30
N ASP A 130 -10.94 -12.35 36.34
CA ASP A 130 -9.97 -11.90 35.34
C ASP A 130 -10.27 -12.53 33.97
N LEU A 131 -10.59 -13.84 33.95
CA LEU A 131 -11.07 -14.51 32.74
C LEU A 131 -12.34 -13.85 32.18
N ARG A 132 -13.25 -13.39 33.05
CA ARG A 132 -14.45 -12.67 32.61
C ARG A 132 -14.09 -11.35 31.94
N ILE A 133 -13.18 -10.57 32.53
CA ILE A 133 -12.69 -9.30 32.00
C ILE A 133 -11.98 -9.52 30.66
N MET A 134 -11.11 -10.52 30.56
CA MET A 134 -10.40 -10.87 29.32
C MET A 134 -11.39 -11.29 28.22
N ARG A 135 -12.42 -12.07 28.56
CA ARG A 135 -13.50 -12.43 27.62
C ARG A 135 -14.27 -11.21 27.13
N ASP A 136 -14.61 -10.27 28.03
CA ASP A 136 -15.25 -9.02 27.64
C ASP A 136 -14.34 -8.17 26.73
N ARG A 137 -13.04 -8.13 27.01
CA ARG A 137 -12.06 -7.40 26.18
C ARG A 137 -11.92 -8.02 24.79
N VAL A 138 -11.83 -9.35 24.69
CA VAL A 138 -11.80 -10.06 23.40
C VAL A 138 -13.07 -9.77 22.60
N GLN A 139 -14.25 -9.79 23.25
CA GLN A 139 -15.50 -9.45 22.59
C GLN A 139 -15.54 -8.01 22.08
N GLN A 140 -15.03 -7.06 22.88
CA GLN A 140 -14.89 -5.65 22.45
C GLN A 140 -14.00 -5.52 21.22
N LEU A 141 -12.81 -6.11 21.26
CA LEU A 141 -11.86 -6.07 20.13
C LEU A 141 -12.44 -6.72 18.88
N GLN A 142 -13.18 -7.82 19.03
CA GLN A 142 -13.87 -8.45 17.91
C GLN A 142 -14.96 -7.55 17.32
N ASN A 143 -15.75 -6.88 18.16
CA ASN A 143 -16.77 -5.93 17.70
C ASN A 143 -16.15 -4.73 16.98
N GLU A 144 -15.04 -4.22 17.49
CA GLU A 144 -14.27 -3.13 16.86
C GLU A 144 -13.71 -3.56 15.51
N LEU A 145 -13.15 -4.76 15.39
CA LEU A 145 -12.66 -5.31 14.12
C LEU A 145 -13.79 -5.42 13.09
N VAL A 146 -14.93 -6.00 13.49
CA VAL A 146 -16.11 -6.11 12.62
C VAL A 146 -16.61 -4.74 12.18
N ARG A 147 -16.65 -3.75 13.08
CA ARG A 147 -17.03 -2.38 12.76
C ARG A 147 -16.04 -1.73 11.79
N ASN A 148 -14.75 -1.88 12.04
CA ASN A 148 -13.70 -1.30 11.22
C ASN A 148 -13.73 -1.83 9.78
N ASP A 149 -13.95 -3.14 9.60
CA ASP A 149 -14.03 -3.74 8.27
C ASP A 149 -15.29 -3.29 7.52
N ARG A 150 -16.42 -3.14 8.22
CA ARG A 150 -17.64 -2.55 7.64
C ARG A 150 -17.43 -1.10 7.20
N GLU A 151 -16.74 -0.31 8.01
CA GLU A 151 -16.45 1.10 7.72
C GLU A 151 -15.51 1.26 6.52
N LYS A 152 -14.45 0.43 6.42
CA LYS A 152 -13.61 0.35 5.21
C LYS A 152 -14.44 0.05 3.97
N GLY A 153 -15.35 -0.93 4.04
CA GLY A 153 -16.24 -1.27 2.94
C GLY A 153 -17.12 -0.10 2.51
N PHE A 154 -17.68 0.64 3.46
CA PHE A 154 -18.48 1.83 3.18
C PHE A 154 -17.66 2.94 2.51
N ILE A 155 -16.45 3.21 2.99
CA ILE A 155 -15.55 4.23 2.39
C ILE A 155 -15.19 3.86 0.95
N LEU A 156 -14.88 2.58 0.68
CA LEU A 156 -14.60 2.11 -0.68
C LEU A 156 -15.81 2.31 -1.60
N LEU A 157 -17.01 1.96 -1.13
CA LEU A 157 -18.24 2.12 -1.88
C LEU A 157 -18.54 3.60 -2.18
N GLN A 158 -18.38 4.47 -1.18
CA GLN A 158 -18.55 5.92 -1.35
C GLN A 158 -17.58 6.48 -2.39
N LYS A 159 -16.31 6.05 -2.34
CA LYS A 159 -15.29 6.47 -3.33
C LYS A 159 -15.63 5.98 -4.73
N ALA A 160 -16.09 4.73 -4.87
CA ALA A 160 -16.52 4.20 -6.16
C ALA A 160 -17.72 4.97 -6.72
N HIS A 161 -18.71 5.30 -5.87
CA HIS A 161 -19.86 6.12 -6.27
C HIS A 161 -19.45 7.52 -6.72
N GLN A 162 -18.57 8.20 -5.98
CA GLN A 162 -18.03 9.51 -6.37
C GLN A 162 -17.31 9.44 -7.73
N GLN A 163 -16.53 8.39 -7.97
CA GLN A 163 -15.86 8.19 -9.25
C GLN A 163 -16.85 7.98 -10.41
N GLN A 164 -17.88 7.16 -10.19
CA GLN A 164 -18.94 6.96 -11.19
C GLN A 164 -19.67 8.28 -11.50
N GLN A 165 -20.00 9.07 -10.48
CA GLN A 165 -20.66 10.36 -10.67
C GLN A 165 -19.78 11.35 -11.45
N ALA A 166 -18.48 11.37 -11.19
CA ALA A 166 -17.54 12.22 -11.94
C ALA A 166 -17.51 11.85 -13.42
N VAL A 167 -17.52 10.54 -13.74
CA VAL A 167 -17.56 10.05 -15.12
C VAL A 167 -18.88 10.44 -15.80
N LEU A 168 -20.02 10.29 -15.13
CA LEU A 168 -21.33 10.73 -15.66
C LEU A 168 -21.35 12.23 -15.97
N ASN A 169 -20.79 13.07 -15.08
CA ASN A 169 -20.69 14.50 -15.30
C ASN A 169 -19.84 14.83 -16.54
N GLN A 170 -18.74 14.10 -16.77
CA GLN A 170 -17.93 14.26 -17.98
C GLN A 170 -18.71 13.89 -19.24
N TYR A 171 -19.53 12.83 -19.21
CA TYR A 171 -20.39 12.47 -20.34
C TYR A 171 -21.43 13.54 -20.63
N HIS A 172 -22.09 14.09 -19.61
CA HIS A 172 -23.03 15.21 -19.77
C HIS A 172 -22.34 16.43 -20.40
N GLN A 173 -21.14 16.79 -19.93
CA GLN A 173 -20.38 17.89 -20.51
C GLN A 173 -20.00 17.64 -21.98
N ARG A 174 -19.59 16.42 -22.33
CA ARG A 174 -19.28 16.05 -23.73
C ARG A 174 -20.53 16.12 -24.61
N LEU A 175 -21.67 15.69 -24.09
CA LEU A 175 -22.95 15.73 -24.79
C LEU A 175 -23.39 17.17 -25.05
N ASP A 176 -23.22 18.07 -24.10
CA ASP A 176 -23.52 19.50 -24.30
C ASP A 176 -22.56 20.16 -25.30
N ARG A 177 -21.26 19.84 -25.24
CA ARG A 177 -20.29 20.28 -26.27
C ARG A 177 -20.72 19.80 -27.65
N SER A 178 -21.12 18.52 -27.79
CA SER A 178 -21.60 17.95 -29.05
C SER A 178 -22.84 18.69 -29.58
N LYS A 179 -23.83 19.00 -28.71
CA LYS A 179 -25.00 19.81 -29.09
C LYS A 179 -24.62 21.19 -29.61
N THR A 180 -23.67 21.87 -28.95
CA THR A 180 -23.22 23.20 -29.41
C THR A 180 -22.54 23.13 -30.78
N LEU A 181 -21.72 22.10 -31.02
CA LEU A 181 -21.07 21.87 -32.30
C LEU A 181 -22.09 21.52 -33.38
N GLN A 182 -23.06 20.65 -33.09
CA GLN A 182 -24.14 20.31 -34.01
C GLN A 182 -24.94 21.56 -34.43
N ASN A 183 -25.25 22.45 -33.49
CA ASN A 183 -25.93 23.70 -33.79
C ASN A 183 -25.09 24.64 -34.67
N ARG A 184 -23.77 24.67 -34.48
CA ARG A 184 -22.85 25.44 -35.34
C ARG A 184 -22.76 24.82 -36.73
N ALA A 185 -22.65 23.50 -36.83
CA ALA A 185 -22.64 22.77 -38.11
C ALA A 185 -23.93 23.01 -38.90
N ARG A 186 -25.11 22.93 -38.26
CA ARG A 186 -26.40 23.28 -38.90
C ARG A 186 -26.45 24.74 -39.37
N LYS A 187 -25.86 25.68 -38.63
CA LYS A 187 -25.77 27.09 -39.07
C LYS A 187 -24.86 27.24 -40.28
N GLN A 188 -23.72 26.54 -40.30
CA GLN A 188 -22.80 26.52 -41.44
C GLN A 188 -23.44 25.88 -42.68
N GLU A 189 -24.15 24.77 -42.52
CA GLU A 189 -24.90 24.10 -43.59
C GLU A 189 -25.88 25.05 -44.28
N LYS A 190 -26.62 25.87 -43.51
CA LYS A 190 -27.49 26.92 -44.07
C LYS A 190 -26.75 28.00 -44.85
N VAL A 191 -25.50 28.30 -44.49
CA VAL A 191 -24.67 29.28 -45.21
C VAL A 191 -24.17 28.67 -46.51
N ILE A 192 -23.72 27.41 -46.48
CA ILE A 192 -23.30 26.66 -47.67
C ILE A 192 -24.46 26.56 -48.66
N GLU A 193 -25.65 26.18 -48.21
CA GLU A 193 -26.83 26.11 -49.08
C GLU A 193 -27.16 27.45 -49.76
N LYS A 194 -26.96 28.58 -49.04
CA LYS A 194 -27.12 29.92 -49.65
C LYS A 194 -26.02 30.23 -50.65
N MET A 195 -24.79 29.84 -50.37
CA MET A 195 -23.65 30.02 -51.29
C MET A 195 -23.82 29.18 -52.56
N GLU A 196 -24.24 27.93 -52.44
CA GLU A 196 -24.57 27.05 -53.57
C GLU A 196 -25.64 27.67 -54.46
N LYS A 197 -26.76 28.14 -53.87
CA LYS A 197 -27.81 28.84 -54.63
C LYS A 197 -27.30 30.10 -55.34
N LEU A 198 -26.35 30.83 -54.76
CA LEU A 198 -25.73 31.99 -55.41
C LEU A 198 -24.81 31.58 -56.56
N LEU A 199 -24.02 30.52 -56.37
CA LEU A 199 -23.16 29.96 -57.40
C LEU A 199 -23.98 29.41 -58.57
N ASP A 200 -25.07 28.69 -58.31
CA ASP A 200 -25.99 28.19 -59.34
C ASP A 200 -26.59 29.32 -60.17
N ARG A 201 -27.00 30.42 -59.52
CA ARG A 201 -27.48 31.63 -60.20
C ARG A 201 -26.38 32.23 -61.07
N LYS A 202 -25.17 32.43 -60.52
CA LYS A 202 -24.02 32.96 -61.28
C LYS A 202 -23.65 32.09 -62.47
N LEU A 203 -23.62 30.77 -62.31
CA LEU A 203 -23.34 29.82 -63.39
C LEU A 203 -24.43 29.87 -64.48
N LYS A 204 -25.70 30.07 -64.09
CA LYS A 204 -26.79 30.24 -65.04
C LYS A 204 -26.69 31.57 -65.81
N ASP A 205 -26.27 32.64 -65.15
CA ASP A 205 -26.05 33.96 -65.77
C ASP A 205 -24.81 33.96 -66.69
N GLU A 206 -23.70 33.35 -66.28
CA GLU A 206 -22.50 33.13 -67.12
C GLU A 206 -22.84 32.36 -68.40
N LYS A 207 -23.63 31.27 -68.29
CA LYS A 207 -24.08 30.52 -69.47
C LYS A 207 -24.94 31.35 -70.42
N ARG A 208 -25.73 32.31 -69.89
CA ARG A 208 -26.47 33.27 -70.73
C ARG A 208 -25.53 34.28 -71.39
N ASN A 209 -24.61 34.87 -70.62
CA ASN A 209 -23.66 35.85 -71.13
C ASN A 209 -22.70 35.28 -72.19
N ARG A 210 -22.24 34.03 -72.04
CA ARG A 210 -21.45 33.32 -73.07
C ARG A 210 -22.26 33.01 -74.35
N ALA A 211 -23.57 32.80 -74.23
CA ALA A 211 -24.42 32.65 -75.40
C ALA A 211 -24.63 33.97 -76.17
N GLU A 212 -24.34 35.12 -75.54
CA GLU A 212 -24.55 36.46 -76.10
C GLU A 212 -23.25 37.21 -76.49
N GLY A 213 -22.05 36.78 -76.05
CA GLY A 213 -20.78 37.49 -76.31
C GLY A 213 -19.61 36.58 -76.68
N GLY A 214 -19.44 36.30 -77.99
CA GLY A 214 -18.50 35.29 -78.49
C GLY A 214 -17.04 35.69 -78.77
N GLU A 215 -16.60 36.94 -78.58
CA GLU A 215 -15.33 37.40 -79.22
C GLU A 215 -14.22 38.01 -78.32
N ARG A 216 -14.35 38.02 -76.98
CA ARG A 216 -13.35 38.67 -76.10
C ARG A 216 -12.39 37.75 -75.31
N GLY A 217 -12.52 36.43 -75.40
CA GLY A 217 -11.85 35.48 -74.49
C GLY A 217 -10.32 35.42 -74.60
N GLY A 218 -9.75 35.44 -75.81
CA GLY A 218 -8.34 35.06 -76.01
C GLY A 218 -7.28 36.01 -75.45
N ARG A 219 -7.63 37.27 -75.15
CA ARG A 219 -6.66 38.28 -74.69
C ARG A 219 -6.70 38.50 -73.17
N GLN A 220 -7.78 38.06 -72.52
CA GLN A 220 -7.95 38.11 -71.08
C GLN A 220 -7.35 36.87 -70.41
N ASP A 221 -7.45 35.71 -71.06
CA ASP A 221 -6.86 34.45 -70.58
C ASP A 221 -5.34 34.52 -70.52
N THR A 222 -4.66 35.11 -71.50
CA THR A 222 -3.19 35.26 -71.49
C THR A 222 -2.69 36.19 -70.38
N LEU A 223 -3.36 37.32 -70.16
CA LEU A 223 -3.05 38.21 -69.04
C LEU A 223 -3.35 37.56 -67.68
N GLN A 224 -4.38 36.72 -67.61
CA GLN A 224 -4.73 35.97 -66.41
C GLN A 224 -3.73 34.84 -66.12
N GLU A 225 -3.23 34.18 -67.16
CA GLU A 225 -2.15 33.19 -67.08
C GLU A 225 -0.83 33.83 -66.62
N ASP A 226 -0.47 35.00 -67.15
CA ASP A 226 0.74 35.74 -66.75
C ASP A 226 0.66 36.19 -65.28
N VAL A 227 -0.49 36.69 -64.83
CA VAL A 227 -0.72 37.04 -63.41
C VAL A 227 -0.69 35.80 -62.52
N HIS A 228 -1.26 34.69 -62.97
CA HIS A 228 -1.23 33.43 -62.23
C HIS A 228 0.20 32.86 -62.14
N ALA A 229 0.99 32.97 -63.19
CA ALA A 229 2.40 32.57 -63.21
C ALA A 229 3.24 33.44 -62.25
N ALA A 230 3.03 34.76 -62.25
CA ALA A 230 3.71 35.68 -61.32
C ALA A 230 3.38 35.36 -59.85
N LEU A 231 2.12 35.08 -59.53
CA LEU A 231 1.69 34.69 -58.19
C LEU A 231 2.24 33.32 -57.75
N LEU A 232 2.36 32.36 -58.67
CA LEU A 232 2.99 31.07 -58.39
C LEU A 232 4.48 31.23 -58.06
N LEU A 233 5.16 32.12 -58.78
CA LEU A 233 6.57 32.45 -58.53
C LEU A 233 6.74 33.14 -57.17
N GLU A 234 5.92 34.14 -56.86
CA GLU A 234 5.93 34.80 -55.55
C GLU A 234 5.63 33.81 -54.41
N LYS A 235 4.65 32.92 -54.60
CA LYS A 235 4.33 31.85 -53.65
C LYS A 235 5.50 30.89 -53.42
N SER A 236 6.32 30.64 -54.44
CA SER A 236 7.52 29.81 -54.30
C SER A 236 8.59 30.49 -53.47
N LEU A 237 8.80 31.80 -53.69
CA LEU A 237 9.74 32.62 -52.92
C LEU A 237 9.31 32.77 -51.46
N LEU A 238 8.02 33.03 -51.20
CA LEU A 238 7.48 33.11 -49.84
C LEU A 238 7.60 31.78 -49.10
N ARG A 239 7.55 30.64 -49.80
CA ARG A 239 7.81 29.33 -49.18
C ARG A 239 9.27 29.16 -48.81
N GLU A 240 10.19 29.56 -49.69
CA GLU A 240 11.63 29.51 -49.41
C GLU A 240 12.01 30.44 -48.25
N GLU A 241 11.42 31.63 -48.17
CA GLU A 241 11.61 32.56 -47.05
C GLU A 241 11.03 32.02 -45.73
N LEU A 242 9.83 31.42 -45.76
CA LEU A 242 9.25 30.74 -44.60
C LEU A 242 10.08 29.53 -44.17
N ASP A 243 10.67 28.79 -45.11
CA ASP A 243 11.58 27.69 -44.79
C ASP A 243 12.89 28.23 -44.21
N GLY A 244 13.39 29.37 -44.68
CA GLY A 244 14.51 30.09 -44.06
C GLY A 244 14.23 30.53 -42.62
N ILE A 245 13.02 31.06 -42.36
CA ILE A 245 12.57 31.43 -41.00
C ILE A 245 12.36 30.18 -40.13
N ARG A 246 11.82 29.09 -40.68
CA ARG A 246 11.71 27.81 -39.97
C ARG A 246 13.08 27.26 -39.61
N VAL A 247 14.06 27.28 -40.52
CA VAL A 247 15.43 26.83 -40.25
C VAL A 247 16.12 27.73 -39.22
N GLN A 248 15.94 29.06 -39.28
CA GLN A 248 16.40 29.96 -38.21
C GLN A 248 15.72 29.68 -36.85
N THR A 249 14.44 29.29 -36.87
CA THR A 249 13.69 28.89 -35.67
C THR A 249 14.13 27.51 -35.16
N ILE A 250 14.57 26.60 -36.05
CA ILE A 250 15.10 25.27 -35.71
C ILE A 250 16.52 25.38 -35.12
N ILE A 251 17.34 26.34 -35.58
CA ILE A 251 18.67 26.61 -35.01
C ILE A 251 18.57 27.30 -33.63
N GLN A 252 17.46 28.00 -33.36
CA GLN A 252 17.07 28.50 -32.03
C GLN A 252 16.03 27.60 -31.36
N GLU A 253 16.35 26.32 -31.16
CA GLU A 253 15.41 25.38 -30.56
C GLU A 253 15.08 25.77 -29.09
N PRO A 254 13.78 25.88 -28.75
CA PRO A 254 13.24 25.02 -27.72
C PRO A 254 12.44 23.94 -28.44
N CYS A 255 12.85 22.68 -28.25
CA CYS A 255 12.14 21.51 -28.74
C CYS A 255 10.64 21.65 -28.45
N ILE A 256 9.82 21.50 -29.48
CA ILE A 256 8.40 21.17 -29.31
C ILE A 256 8.35 19.69 -28.93
N LEU A 257 8.82 19.38 -27.72
CA LEU A 257 8.43 18.19 -26.99
C LEU A 257 7.51 18.70 -25.90
N GLU A 258 6.20 18.60 -26.18
CA GLU A 258 5.08 18.78 -25.25
C GLU A 258 5.56 19.18 -23.85
N THR A 259 5.77 20.49 -23.68
CA THR A 259 6.37 21.05 -22.48
C THR A 259 5.33 20.99 -21.39
N PHE A 260 5.21 19.82 -20.75
CA PHE A 260 4.61 19.72 -19.43
C PHE A 260 5.17 20.85 -18.59
N SER A 261 4.29 21.61 -17.93
CA SER A 261 4.76 22.57 -16.94
C SER A 261 5.68 21.83 -15.96
N ASP A 262 6.70 22.51 -15.41
CA ASP A 262 7.63 21.86 -14.48
C ASP A 262 6.90 21.14 -13.35
N SER A 263 5.76 21.70 -12.90
CA SER A 263 4.84 21.08 -11.94
C SER A 263 4.26 19.74 -12.43
N GLU A 264 3.76 19.67 -13.65
CA GLU A 264 3.23 18.43 -14.25
C GLU A 264 4.34 17.40 -14.46
N LYS A 265 5.54 17.84 -14.87
CA LYS A 265 6.71 16.98 -15.02
C LYS A 265 7.14 16.36 -13.69
N PHE A 266 7.24 17.15 -12.62
CA PHE A 266 7.54 16.64 -11.27
C PHE A 266 6.42 15.71 -10.75
N SER A 267 5.15 16.04 -11.02
CA SER A 267 4.00 15.19 -10.66
C SER A 267 4.04 13.83 -11.36
N LEU A 268 4.36 13.81 -12.67
CA LEU A 268 4.50 12.60 -13.46
C LEU A 268 5.70 11.75 -13.00
N MET A 269 6.84 12.38 -12.72
CA MET A 269 8.01 11.69 -12.17
C MET A 269 7.71 11.04 -10.81
N SER A 270 7.01 11.74 -9.90
CA SER A 270 6.62 11.16 -8.61
C SER A 270 5.62 10.00 -8.77
N LYS A 271 4.68 10.10 -9.73
CA LYS A 271 3.76 9.00 -10.05
C LYS A 271 4.49 7.79 -10.62
N LEU A 272 5.47 8.02 -11.51
CA LEU A 272 6.30 6.98 -12.09
C LEU A 272 7.09 6.26 -10.99
N GLU A 273 7.77 7.00 -10.13
CA GLU A 273 8.55 6.44 -9.01
C GLU A 273 7.68 5.60 -8.07
N LYS A 274 6.51 6.11 -7.68
CA LYS A 274 5.53 5.36 -6.87
C LYS A 274 5.07 4.09 -7.57
N SER A 275 4.77 4.16 -8.87
CA SER A 275 4.34 2.99 -9.64
C SER A 275 5.45 1.93 -9.74
N GLN A 276 6.70 2.37 -9.91
CA GLN A 276 7.86 1.51 -10.02
C GLN A 276 8.18 0.82 -8.69
N ALA A 277 8.10 1.55 -7.56
CA ALA A 277 8.22 0.98 -6.23
C ALA A 277 7.14 -0.08 -5.95
N ARG A 278 5.88 0.19 -6.37
CA ARG A 278 4.78 -0.76 -6.25
C ARG A 278 5.01 -2.03 -7.08
N VAL A 279 5.47 -1.90 -8.32
CA VAL A 279 5.80 -3.03 -9.19
C VAL A 279 6.87 -3.90 -8.54
N GLN A 280 7.96 -3.32 -8.07
CA GLN A 280 9.02 -4.09 -7.39
C GLN A 280 8.50 -4.81 -6.13
N SER A 281 7.59 -4.19 -5.37
CA SER A 281 6.98 -4.84 -4.20
C SER A 281 6.15 -6.05 -4.61
N LEU A 282 5.29 -5.90 -5.62
CA LEU A 282 4.47 -7.00 -6.13
C LEU A 282 5.31 -8.13 -6.75
N GLU A 283 6.44 -7.81 -7.37
CA GLU A 283 7.38 -8.81 -7.87
C GLU A 283 8.03 -9.62 -6.75
N ARG A 284 8.41 -8.98 -5.63
CA ARG A 284 8.91 -9.69 -4.44
C ARG A 284 7.84 -10.61 -3.86
N GLU A 285 6.62 -10.11 -3.73
CA GLU A 285 5.48 -10.90 -3.24
C GLU A 285 5.20 -12.11 -4.15
N ARG A 286 5.18 -11.90 -5.47
CA ARG A 286 5.03 -12.99 -6.44
C ARG A 286 6.15 -14.02 -6.31
N LYS A 287 7.41 -13.60 -6.13
CA LYS A 287 8.54 -14.52 -5.92
C LYS A 287 8.35 -15.36 -4.65
N LEU A 288 7.86 -14.76 -3.56
CA LEU A 288 7.54 -15.47 -2.32
C LEU A 288 6.40 -16.47 -2.51
N LEU A 289 5.31 -16.09 -3.19
CA LEU A 289 4.20 -17.00 -3.50
C LEU A 289 4.66 -18.21 -4.33
N VAL A 290 5.53 -17.97 -5.32
CA VAL A 290 6.10 -19.04 -6.14
C VAL A 290 7.03 -19.95 -5.32
N ALA A 291 7.86 -19.39 -4.43
CA ALA A 291 8.71 -20.18 -3.54
C ALA A 291 7.90 -21.01 -2.55
N TRP A 292 6.84 -20.43 -1.99
CA TRP A 292 5.90 -21.12 -1.10
C TRP A 292 5.17 -22.26 -1.81
N GLY A 293 4.73 -22.04 -3.05
CA GLY A 293 4.11 -23.09 -3.88
C GLY A 293 5.05 -24.28 -4.10
N ARG A 294 6.34 -24.01 -4.38
CA ARG A 294 7.36 -25.06 -4.47
C ARG A 294 7.57 -25.79 -3.15
N GLY A 295 7.72 -25.06 -2.04
CA GLY A 295 7.88 -25.67 -0.71
C GLY A 295 6.70 -26.53 -0.31
N LYS A 296 5.48 -26.09 -0.59
CA LYS A 296 4.26 -26.87 -0.34
C LYS A 296 4.22 -28.16 -1.16
N GLN A 297 4.62 -28.09 -2.43
CA GLN A 297 4.70 -29.28 -3.27
C GLN A 297 5.77 -30.25 -2.76
N GLN A 298 6.94 -29.75 -2.40
CA GLN A 298 8.03 -30.56 -1.85
C GLN A 298 7.61 -31.26 -0.55
N PHE A 299 6.89 -30.56 0.34
CA PHE A 299 6.37 -31.16 1.57
C PHE A 299 5.35 -32.27 1.28
N LYS A 300 4.43 -32.06 0.33
CA LYS A 300 3.48 -33.11 -0.09
C LYS A 300 4.21 -34.33 -0.65
N THR A 301 5.24 -34.13 -1.46
CA THR A 301 6.06 -35.21 -2.00
C THR A 301 6.76 -35.97 -0.87
N GLN A 302 7.43 -35.27 0.06
CA GLN A 302 8.10 -35.90 1.20
C GLN A 302 7.14 -36.69 2.11
N HIS A 303 5.94 -36.16 2.36
CA HIS A 303 4.92 -36.87 3.14
C HIS A 303 4.47 -38.15 2.43
N SER A 304 4.20 -38.08 1.12
CA SER A 304 3.85 -39.25 0.32
C SER A 304 4.98 -40.29 0.28
N GLU A 305 6.24 -39.85 0.21
CA GLU A 305 7.41 -40.72 0.27
C GLU A 305 7.53 -41.40 1.64
N GLN A 306 7.31 -40.67 2.74
CA GLN A 306 7.28 -41.23 4.09
C GLN A 306 6.18 -42.28 4.28
N GLU A 307 4.96 -42.02 3.78
CA GLU A 307 3.85 -42.99 3.81
C GLU A 307 4.19 -44.28 3.03
N MET A 308 4.98 -44.15 1.97
CA MET A 308 5.46 -45.26 1.16
C MET A 308 6.77 -45.88 1.69
N GLY A 309 7.28 -45.42 2.84
CA GLY A 309 8.47 -45.95 3.50
C GLY A 309 9.82 -45.45 2.97
N PHE A 310 9.83 -44.47 2.06
CA PHE A 310 11.04 -43.81 1.58
C PHE A 310 11.44 -42.70 2.56
N THR A 311 12.38 -43.00 3.46
CA THR A 311 12.99 -41.97 4.33
C THR A 311 14.27 -41.45 3.69
N HIS A 312 14.31 -40.14 3.41
CA HIS A 312 15.54 -39.48 2.97
C HIS A 312 16.47 -39.32 4.16
N ILE A 313 17.32 -40.33 4.38
CA ILE A 313 18.45 -40.20 5.30
C ILE A 313 19.49 -39.35 4.58
N ASN A 314 19.57 -38.06 4.93
CA ASN A 314 20.69 -37.19 4.53
C ASN A 314 21.96 -37.60 5.30
N THR A 315 22.42 -38.83 5.10
CA THR A 315 23.76 -39.26 5.52
C THR A 315 24.74 -38.90 4.40
N PRO A 316 25.75 -38.04 4.64
CA PRO A 316 26.84 -37.90 3.69
C PRO A 316 27.54 -39.25 3.60
N ILE A 317 27.46 -39.89 2.43
CA ILE A 317 28.13 -41.16 2.16
C ILE A 317 29.64 -40.88 2.17
N PHE A 318 30.27 -41.09 3.33
CA PHE A 318 31.72 -41.23 3.42
C PHE A 318 32.09 -42.56 2.75
N HIS A 319 32.50 -42.49 1.49
CA HIS A 319 33.14 -43.60 0.83
C HIS A 319 34.52 -43.84 1.47
N HIS A 320 34.61 -44.84 2.34
CA HIS A 320 35.87 -45.34 2.86
C HIS A 320 36.54 -46.22 1.78
N VAL A 321 37.66 -45.75 1.24
CA VAL A 321 38.55 -46.52 0.36
C VAL A 321 39.39 -47.45 1.24
N PRO A 322 39.52 -48.76 0.96
CA PRO A 322 40.41 -49.63 1.71
C PRO A 322 41.86 -49.49 1.22
N ILE A 323 42.77 -49.74 2.16
CA ILE A 323 44.24 -49.63 2.10
C ILE A 323 44.86 -50.43 0.96
#